data_AF-A0A2V7JA94-F1
#
_entry.id   AF-A0A2V7JA94-F1
#
_cell.length_a   1.000
_cell.length_b   1.000
_cell.length_c   1.000
_cell.angle_alpha   90.00
_cell.angle_beta   90.00
_cell.angle_gamma   90.00
#
_symmetry.space_group_name_H-M   'P 1'
#
loop_
_entity.id
_entity.type
_entity.pdbx_description
1 polymer ?
#
loop_
_entity_poly.entity_id
_entity_poly.type
_entity_poly.pdbx_seq_one_letter_code
_entity_poly.pdbx_strand_id
1 'polypeptide(L)'
;MKVVRVVFALLALSALPLVAVAAQGRGNSANACKVTAATAGQSGHVPPGQAKKCPATPVPPPPPPPPPPAPLPPPPPPPPAPLPPPPPPPPAPLPPPPPPPPAPVPPPPPPPPAPVPPPPPPAPAPVPPPPPPPPAPVPPPPPPPPPPSSPPSGPHQARGVVFEDLDGDGRQDVFSSEMGIEGWTVNLYWNGQVIASTSSLSDGSFIFQNLGNTTYSVCLGAPPAGQGPYNQTLPVGGSGCSGAGYTFMFNSQFMTWSVNNFGEQLQVP
;
A
#
# COMPACT_ATOMS: atom_id res chain seq x y z
N MET A 1 -6.72 47.09 -3.17
CA MET A 1 -6.84 47.18 -4.64
C MET A 1 -5.50 46.77 -5.25
N LYS A 2 -5.52 45.69 -6.06
CA LYS A 2 -4.53 45.25 -7.07
C LYS A 2 -3.04 45.49 -6.81
N VAL A 3 -2.28 44.41 -6.62
CA VAL A 3 -0.97 44.25 -7.30
C VAL A 3 -0.84 42.81 -7.79
N VAL A 4 -1.02 42.66 -9.10
CA VAL A 4 -0.71 41.48 -9.90
C VAL A 4 0.79 41.52 -10.19
N ARG A 5 1.51 40.41 -9.96
CA ARG A 5 2.85 40.19 -10.52
C ARG A 5 2.88 38.85 -11.25
N VAL A 6 2.67 38.96 -12.55
CA VAL A 6 2.98 37.94 -13.56
C VAL A 6 4.50 37.84 -13.66
N VAL A 7 5.06 36.64 -13.53
CA VAL A 7 6.42 36.35 -14.01
C VAL A 7 6.36 35.10 -14.87
N PHE A 8 6.91 35.28 -16.08
CA PHE A 8 6.87 34.43 -17.25
C PHE A 8 7.69 33.14 -17.10
N ALA A 9 7.22 32.14 -17.85
CA ALA A 9 7.82 30.85 -18.11
C ALA A 9 9.22 30.92 -18.75
N LEU A 10 10.07 29.94 -18.41
CA LEU A 10 11.21 29.52 -19.21
C LEU A 10 11.10 28.01 -19.42
N LEU A 11 10.60 27.65 -20.60
CA LEU A 11 10.66 26.30 -21.17
C LEU A 11 12.12 25.95 -21.49
N ALA A 12 12.61 24.84 -20.95
CA ALA A 12 13.78 24.15 -21.46
C ALA A 12 13.34 22.82 -22.05
N LEU A 13 13.26 22.78 -23.38
CA LEU A 13 12.92 21.61 -24.19
C LEU A 13 14.22 20.81 -24.43
N SER A 14 14.42 19.69 -23.73
CA SER A 14 15.53 18.76 -24.01
C SER A 14 15.00 17.48 -24.65
N ALA A 15 15.15 17.38 -25.97
CA ALA A 15 14.87 16.17 -26.72
C ALA A 15 16.03 15.15 -26.56
N LEU A 16 15.69 13.90 -26.25
CA LEU A 16 16.60 12.74 -26.35
C LEU A 16 16.22 11.92 -27.59
N PRO A 17 17.20 11.28 -28.27
CA PRO A 17 16.94 10.60 -29.54
C PRO A 17 16.34 9.21 -29.33
N LEU A 18 15.37 8.90 -30.17
CA LEU A 18 14.75 7.60 -30.37
C LEU A 18 15.80 6.64 -30.98
N VAL A 19 16.18 5.57 -30.28
CA VAL A 19 16.97 4.47 -30.86
C VAL A 19 15.99 3.35 -31.25
N ALA A 20 15.70 3.24 -32.54
CA ALA A 20 14.96 2.12 -33.11
C ALA A 20 15.92 0.95 -33.35
N VAL A 21 15.71 -0.16 -32.63
CA VAL A 21 16.36 -1.45 -32.91
C VAL A 21 15.49 -2.22 -33.91
N ALA A 22 15.96 -2.36 -35.14
CA ALA A 22 15.34 -3.22 -36.15
C ALA A 22 15.77 -4.68 -35.93
N ALA A 23 14.79 -5.57 -35.75
CA ALA A 23 15.01 -7.02 -35.77
C ALA A 23 15.28 -7.49 -37.21
N GLN A 24 16.47 -8.05 -37.46
CA GLN A 24 16.79 -8.73 -38.72
C GLN A 24 16.48 -10.23 -38.60
N GLY A 25 15.39 -10.66 -39.23
CA GLY A 25 15.14 -12.06 -39.53
C GLY A 25 16.08 -12.55 -40.64
N ARG A 26 17.06 -13.39 -40.28
CA ARG A 26 17.92 -14.12 -41.23
C ARG A 26 17.17 -15.35 -41.76
N GLY A 27 16.55 -15.22 -42.93
CA GLY A 27 16.14 -16.36 -43.75
C GLY A 27 17.24 -16.71 -44.76
N ASN A 28 17.90 -17.86 -44.58
CA ASN A 28 18.83 -18.44 -45.54
C ASN A 28 18.09 -18.82 -46.84
N SER A 29 18.57 -18.35 -47.98
CA SER A 29 18.31 -18.98 -49.28
C SER A 29 19.61 -19.02 -50.07
N ALA A 30 20.21 -20.20 -50.09
CA ALA A 30 21.28 -20.54 -50.99
C ALA A 30 20.68 -20.84 -52.36
N ASN A 31 21.03 -20.04 -53.37
CA ASN A 31 21.09 -20.50 -54.75
C ASN A 31 22.36 -19.88 -55.37
N ALA A 32 23.39 -20.71 -55.44
CA ALA A 32 24.68 -20.36 -56.03
C ALA A 32 24.56 -20.23 -57.56
N CYS A 33 24.70 -19.03 -58.09
CA CYS A 33 25.05 -18.84 -59.49
C CYS A 33 26.54 -19.19 -59.67
N LYS A 34 26.80 -20.38 -60.22
CA LYS A 34 28.14 -20.82 -60.61
C LYS A 34 28.54 -20.09 -61.90
N VAL A 35 29.35 -19.04 -61.77
CA VAL A 35 30.02 -18.39 -62.91
C VAL A 35 31.30 -19.16 -63.20
N THR A 36 31.30 -19.94 -64.27
CA THR A 36 32.56 -20.47 -64.83
C THR A 36 33.25 -19.35 -65.60
N ALA A 37 34.37 -18.89 -65.06
CA ALA A 37 35.28 -17.97 -65.72
C ALA A 37 36.00 -18.66 -66.89
N ALA A 38 35.93 -18.06 -68.07
CA ALA A 38 36.85 -18.34 -69.16
C ALA A 38 37.23 -17.01 -69.84
N THR A 39 38.49 -16.63 -69.59
CA THR A 39 39.43 -15.89 -70.46
C THR A 39 39.03 -14.53 -71.06
N ALA A 40 39.88 -13.55 -70.74
CA ALA A 40 39.91 -12.19 -71.26
C ALA A 40 40.20 -12.11 -72.77
N GLY A 41 39.56 -11.15 -73.43
CA GLY A 41 39.81 -10.75 -74.82
C GLY A 41 39.17 -9.39 -75.10
N GLN A 42 39.91 -8.55 -75.82
CA GLN A 42 39.72 -7.12 -76.06
C GLN A 42 38.42 -6.68 -76.77
N SER A 43 38.03 -5.43 -76.47
CA SER A 43 37.33 -4.46 -77.33
C SER A 43 35.89 -4.73 -77.79
N GLY A 44 35.05 -3.71 -77.66
CA GLY A 44 33.92 -3.47 -78.59
C GLY A 44 32.51 -3.69 -78.03
N HIS A 45 31.79 -2.58 -77.85
CA HIS A 45 30.35 -2.41 -78.13
C HIS A 45 29.41 -3.60 -77.89
N VAL A 46 28.56 -3.47 -76.85
CA VAL A 46 27.33 -4.28 -76.71
C VAL A 46 26.21 -3.62 -77.54
N PRO A 47 25.63 -4.28 -78.56
CA PRO A 47 24.46 -3.77 -79.26
C PRO A 47 23.20 -3.86 -78.38
N PRO A 48 22.25 -2.92 -78.46
CA PRO A 48 20.98 -3.03 -77.75
C PRO A 48 20.07 -4.03 -78.47
N GLY A 49 19.59 -5.07 -77.77
CA GLY A 49 18.56 -5.96 -78.33
C GLY A 49 18.59 -7.44 -77.97
N GLN A 50 19.23 -7.89 -76.90
CA GLN A 50 19.12 -9.29 -76.46
C GLN A 50 18.67 -9.41 -75.00
N ALA A 51 17.36 -9.35 -74.80
CA ALA A 51 16.73 -9.90 -73.60
C ALA A 51 16.96 -11.41 -73.61
N LYS A 52 17.86 -11.90 -72.74
CA LYS A 52 18.02 -13.33 -72.47
C LYS A 52 16.73 -13.83 -71.80
N LYS A 53 15.87 -14.42 -72.62
CA LYS A 53 14.64 -15.09 -72.21
C LYS A 53 15.01 -16.39 -71.51
N CYS A 54 15.12 -16.38 -70.18
CA CYS A 54 15.13 -17.61 -69.42
C CYS A 54 13.78 -18.30 -69.60
N PRO A 55 13.70 -19.58 -70.01
CA PRO A 55 12.44 -20.29 -70.05
C PRO A 55 11.93 -20.49 -68.62
N ALA A 56 10.79 -19.87 -68.30
CA ALA A 56 10.06 -20.13 -67.06
C ALA A 56 9.46 -21.54 -67.16
N THR A 57 10.03 -22.50 -66.43
CA THR A 57 9.32 -23.75 -66.13
C THR A 57 8.11 -23.44 -65.24
N PRO A 58 6.95 -24.07 -65.45
CA PRO A 58 5.80 -23.90 -64.56
C PRO A 58 6.20 -24.23 -63.13
N VAL A 59 6.06 -23.28 -62.21
CA VAL A 59 6.21 -23.52 -60.78
C VAL A 59 5.06 -24.44 -60.36
N PRO A 60 5.31 -25.63 -59.78
CA PRO A 60 4.24 -26.48 -59.29
C PRO A 60 3.44 -25.74 -58.20
N PRO A 61 2.12 -25.98 -58.09
CA PRO A 61 1.32 -25.37 -57.04
C PRO A 61 1.90 -25.73 -55.66
N PRO A 62 1.81 -24.82 -54.67
CA PRO A 62 2.28 -25.10 -53.33
C PRO A 62 1.55 -26.33 -52.76
N PRO A 63 2.22 -27.19 -51.97
CA PRO A 63 1.56 -28.29 -51.31
C PRO A 63 0.45 -27.76 -50.38
N PRO A 64 -0.62 -28.53 -50.16
CA PRO A 64 -1.66 -28.15 -49.21
C PRO A 64 -1.06 -27.97 -47.80
N PRO A 65 -1.61 -27.07 -46.98
CA PRO A 65 -1.16 -26.90 -45.61
C PRO A 65 -1.31 -28.23 -44.83
N PRO A 66 -0.39 -28.53 -43.91
CA PRO A 66 -0.53 -29.70 -43.06
C PRO A 66 -1.83 -29.63 -42.25
N PRO A 67 -2.46 -30.77 -41.93
CA PRO A 67 -3.63 -30.78 -41.06
C PRO A 67 -3.26 -30.15 -39.70
N PRO A 68 -4.21 -29.47 -39.03
CA PRO A 68 -3.98 -28.93 -37.71
C PRO A 68 -3.55 -30.04 -36.75
N PRO A 69 -2.65 -29.76 -35.78
CA PRO A 69 -2.29 -30.71 -34.75
C PRO A 69 -3.53 -31.23 -34.04
N ALA A 70 -3.55 -32.52 -33.70
CA ALA A 70 -4.60 -33.06 -32.85
C ALA A 70 -4.66 -32.26 -31.53
N PRO A 71 -5.85 -32.03 -30.95
CA PRO A 71 -5.97 -31.42 -29.64
C PRO A 71 -5.11 -32.16 -28.63
N LEU A 72 -4.33 -31.44 -27.84
CA LEU A 72 -3.59 -32.03 -26.73
C LEU A 72 -4.59 -32.68 -25.76
N PRO A 73 -4.27 -33.85 -25.18
CA PRO A 73 -5.10 -34.42 -24.13
C PRO A 73 -5.20 -33.43 -22.96
N PRO A 74 -6.34 -33.42 -22.22
CA PRO A 74 -6.46 -32.59 -21.04
C PRO A 74 -5.35 -32.93 -20.02
N PRO A 75 -4.85 -31.95 -19.26
CA PRO A 75 -3.88 -32.21 -18.21
C PRO A 75 -4.47 -33.18 -17.17
N PRO A 76 -3.65 -34.04 -16.56
CA PRO A 76 -4.11 -34.89 -15.47
C PRO A 76 -4.64 -34.02 -14.31
N PRO A 77 -5.61 -34.52 -13.52
CA PRO A 77 -6.09 -33.80 -12.35
C PRO A 77 -4.93 -33.55 -11.37
N PRO A 78 -4.96 -32.43 -10.62
CA PRO A 78 -3.95 -32.16 -9.60
C PRO A 78 -3.95 -33.28 -8.55
N PRO A 79 -2.78 -33.63 -7.97
CA PRO A 79 -2.72 -34.57 -6.87
C PRO A 79 -3.54 -34.05 -5.68
N PRO A 80 -4.12 -34.95 -4.85
CA PRO A 80 -4.82 -34.55 -3.63
C PRO A 80 -3.92 -33.67 -2.76
N ALA A 81 -4.50 -32.65 -2.13
CA ALA A 81 -3.78 -31.84 -1.17
C ALA A 81 -3.20 -32.74 -0.05
N PRO A 82 -1.95 -32.50 0.39
CA PRO A 82 -1.38 -33.24 1.51
C PRO A 82 -2.25 -33.03 2.75
N LEU A 83 -2.46 -34.11 3.51
CA LEU A 83 -3.19 -34.05 4.78
C LEU A 83 -2.47 -33.09 5.74
N PRO A 84 -3.21 -32.32 6.56
CA PRO A 84 -2.61 -31.49 7.59
C PRO A 84 -1.78 -32.37 8.56
N PRO A 85 -0.65 -31.86 9.07
CA PRO A 85 0.12 -32.57 10.08
C PRO A 85 -0.73 -32.78 11.36
N PRO A 86 -0.51 -33.88 12.10
CA PRO A 86 -1.20 -34.09 13.37
C PRO A 86 -0.87 -32.96 14.36
N PRO A 87 -1.80 -32.63 15.28
CA PRO A 87 -1.54 -31.62 16.31
C PRO A 87 -0.36 -32.06 17.21
N PRO A 88 0.42 -31.10 17.75
CA PRO A 88 1.48 -31.42 18.69
C PRO A 88 0.91 -32.06 19.97
N PRO A 89 1.68 -32.94 20.63
CA PRO A 89 1.26 -33.53 21.90
C PRO A 89 1.10 -32.43 22.97
N PRO A 90 0.18 -32.61 23.94
CA PRO A 90 -0.01 -31.67 25.03
C PRO A 90 1.27 -31.54 25.87
N PRO A 91 1.55 -30.35 26.45
CA PRO A 91 2.68 -30.14 27.35
C PRO A 91 2.62 -31.08 28.57
N ALA A 92 3.78 -31.54 29.04
CA ALA A 92 3.86 -32.29 30.28
C ALA A 92 3.36 -31.46 31.48
N PRO A 93 2.70 -32.06 32.48
CA PRO A 93 2.30 -31.36 33.70
C PRO A 93 3.50 -30.75 34.43
N LEU A 94 3.33 -29.54 34.96
CA LEU A 94 4.32 -28.90 35.81
C LEU A 94 4.49 -29.68 37.13
N PRO A 95 5.70 -29.75 37.71
CA PRO A 95 5.90 -30.34 39.03
C PRO A 95 5.19 -29.51 40.12
N PRO A 96 4.72 -30.14 41.21
CA PRO A 96 4.09 -29.42 42.32
C PRO A 96 5.08 -28.48 43.01
N PRO A 97 4.61 -27.34 43.56
CA PRO A 97 5.45 -26.41 44.30
C PRO A 97 5.96 -27.04 45.62
N PRO A 98 7.13 -26.60 46.12
CA PRO A 98 7.66 -27.06 47.40
C PRO A 98 6.78 -26.60 48.57
N PRO A 99 6.77 -27.35 49.70
CA PRO A 99 5.99 -26.98 50.88
C PRO A 99 6.52 -25.69 51.53
N PRO A 100 5.65 -24.88 52.15
CA PRO A 100 6.05 -23.66 52.84
C PRO A 100 6.90 -23.96 54.09
N PRO A 101 7.81 -23.05 54.48
CA PRO A 101 8.62 -23.21 55.68
C PRO A 101 7.76 -23.14 56.97
N PRO A 102 8.18 -23.78 58.06
CA PRO A 102 7.46 -23.72 59.34
C PRO A 102 7.38 -22.30 59.90
N ALA A 103 6.22 -21.96 60.49
CA ALA A 103 6.02 -20.67 61.15
C ALA A 103 6.90 -20.53 62.42
N PRO A 104 7.46 -19.34 62.72
CA PRO A 104 8.21 -19.10 63.94
C PRO A 104 7.30 -19.13 65.18
N VAL A 105 7.85 -19.67 66.28
CA VAL A 105 7.15 -19.81 67.57
C VAL A 105 7.03 -18.43 68.25
N PRO A 106 5.85 -18.05 68.82
CA PRO A 106 5.69 -16.78 69.52
C PRO A 106 6.53 -16.68 70.81
N PRO A 107 6.99 -15.49 71.19
CA PRO A 107 7.66 -15.27 72.47
C PRO A 107 6.70 -15.36 73.66
N PRO A 108 7.19 -15.69 74.87
CA PRO A 108 6.37 -15.77 76.07
C PRO A 108 5.86 -14.39 76.53
N PRO A 109 4.67 -14.33 77.17
CA PRO A 109 4.09 -13.08 77.63
C PRO A 109 4.85 -12.48 78.83
N PRO A 110 4.86 -11.13 78.97
CA PRO A 110 5.51 -10.46 80.09
C PRO A 110 4.74 -10.63 81.42
N PRO A 111 5.43 -10.49 82.57
CA PRO A 111 4.81 -10.62 83.89
C PRO A 111 3.84 -9.47 84.21
N PRO A 112 2.83 -9.71 85.07
CA PRO A 112 1.81 -8.72 85.41
C PRO A 112 2.38 -7.57 86.27
N PRO A 113 1.94 -6.31 86.05
CA PRO A 113 2.36 -5.17 86.86
C PRO A 113 1.78 -5.22 88.30
N ALA A 114 2.49 -4.58 89.23
CA ALA A 114 2.06 -4.44 90.62
C ALA A 114 0.82 -3.51 90.78
N PRO A 115 0.01 -3.67 91.86
CA PRO A 115 -1.19 -2.86 92.07
C PRO A 115 -0.86 -1.40 92.43
N VAL A 116 -1.46 -0.47 91.69
CA VAL A 116 -1.36 0.98 91.93
C VAL A 116 -2.47 1.42 92.91
N PRO A 117 -2.20 2.35 93.85
CA PRO A 117 -3.23 2.87 94.76
C PRO A 117 -4.39 3.58 94.02
N PRO A 118 -5.59 3.63 94.63
CA PRO A 118 -6.77 4.21 93.98
C PRO A 118 -6.62 5.73 93.82
N PRO A 119 -6.92 6.28 92.63
CA PRO A 119 -6.84 7.71 92.39
C PRO A 119 -7.96 8.47 93.11
N PRO A 120 -7.77 9.78 93.37
CA PRO A 120 -8.80 10.64 93.92
C PRO A 120 -10.04 10.74 93.01
N PRO A 121 -11.21 11.15 93.56
CA PRO A 121 -12.43 11.32 92.78
C PRO A 121 -12.21 12.29 91.61
N PRO A 122 -12.62 11.96 90.37
CA PRO A 122 -12.48 12.86 89.23
C PRO A 122 -13.27 14.14 89.47
N ALA A 123 -12.67 15.28 89.14
CA ALA A 123 -13.41 16.53 89.01
C ALA A 123 -14.54 16.35 87.97
N PRO A 124 -15.67 17.06 88.12
CA PRO A 124 -16.74 17.03 87.12
C PRO A 124 -16.18 17.33 85.73
N ALA A 125 -16.46 16.45 84.77
CA ALA A 125 -15.98 16.61 83.41
C ALA A 125 -16.50 17.94 82.84
N PRO A 126 -15.65 18.74 82.17
CA PRO A 126 -16.11 19.88 81.39
C PRO A 126 -17.17 19.41 80.40
N VAL A 127 -18.25 20.18 80.26
CA VAL A 127 -19.25 19.92 79.22
C VAL A 127 -18.54 19.97 77.86
N PRO A 128 -18.68 18.93 77.00
CA PRO A 128 -18.04 18.94 75.69
C PRO A 128 -18.49 20.16 74.89
N PRO A 129 -17.58 20.84 74.17
CA PRO A 129 -17.99 21.86 73.23
C PRO A 129 -18.94 21.25 72.18
N PRO A 130 -19.88 22.05 71.63
CA PRO A 130 -20.73 21.57 70.55
C PRO A 130 -19.87 21.07 69.38
N PRO A 131 -20.32 20.02 68.67
CA PRO A 131 -19.59 19.52 67.52
C PRO A 131 -19.45 20.64 66.47
N PRO A 132 -18.31 20.70 65.75
CA PRO A 132 -18.14 21.68 64.67
C PRO A 132 -19.23 21.46 63.61
N PRO A 133 -19.67 22.52 62.92
CA PRO A 133 -20.60 22.37 61.82
C PRO A 133 -20.00 21.42 60.77
N PRO A 134 -20.84 20.62 60.08
CA PRO A 134 -20.35 19.75 59.01
C PRO A 134 -19.58 20.58 57.97
N PRO A 135 -18.49 20.04 57.40
CA PRO A 135 -17.76 20.71 56.33
C PRO A 135 -18.72 21.11 55.21
N ALA A 136 -18.49 22.29 54.61
CA ALA A 136 -19.23 22.68 53.43
C ALA A 136 -19.09 21.60 52.34
N PRO A 137 -20.13 21.36 51.52
CA PRO A 137 -20.03 20.45 50.39
C PRO A 137 -18.84 20.82 49.51
N VAL A 138 -18.00 19.84 49.17
CA VAL A 138 -16.91 20.05 48.21
C VAL A 138 -17.55 20.44 46.87
N PRO A 139 -17.09 21.50 46.20
CA PRO A 139 -17.58 21.85 44.87
C PRO A 139 -17.46 20.65 43.92
N PRO A 140 -18.42 20.47 42.99
CA PRO A 140 -18.27 19.43 41.98
C PRO A 140 -16.97 19.65 41.19
N PRO A 141 -16.30 18.57 40.75
CA PRO A 141 -15.11 18.71 39.91
C PRO A 141 -15.45 19.50 38.63
N PRO A 142 -14.48 20.25 38.08
CA PRO A 142 -14.69 20.96 36.83
C PRO A 142 -15.01 19.96 35.71
N PRO A 143 -15.80 20.36 34.69
CA PRO A 143 -16.06 19.51 33.53
C PRO A 143 -14.74 19.16 32.82
N PRO A 144 -14.67 17.98 32.15
CA PRO A 144 -13.50 17.61 31.37
C PRO A 144 -13.26 18.63 30.24
N PRO A 145 -11.98 18.83 29.83
CA PRO A 145 -11.67 19.71 28.71
C PRO A 145 -12.34 19.21 27.43
N PRO A 146 -12.70 20.12 26.49
CA PRO A 146 -13.23 19.72 25.20
C PRO A 146 -12.19 18.90 24.41
N PRO A 147 -12.64 18.01 23.51
CA PRO A 147 -11.74 17.27 22.63
C PRO A 147 -10.94 18.24 21.72
N PRO A 148 -9.72 17.87 21.30
CA PRO A 148 -8.91 18.70 20.42
C PRO A 148 -9.60 18.94 19.07
N SER A 149 -9.47 20.16 18.54
CA SER A 149 -10.07 20.58 17.28
C SER A 149 -9.22 20.27 16.03
N SER A 150 -7.96 19.87 16.23
CA SER A 150 -7.03 19.50 15.16
C SER A 150 -6.27 18.23 15.53
N PRO A 151 -5.89 17.40 14.55
CA PRO A 151 -5.04 16.25 14.80
C PRO A 151 -3.66 16.68 15.34
N PRO A 152 -2.95 15.79 16.07
CA PRO A 152 -1.56 16.01 16.42
C PRO A 152 -0.69 16.20 15.17
N SER A 153 0.29 17.09 15.25
CA SER A 153 1.34 17.23 14.23
C SER A 153 2.58 16.41 14.59
N GLY A 154 3.37 16.02 13.60
CA GLY A 154 4.56 15.19 13.80
C GLY A 154 5.32 14.96 12.50
N PRO A 155 6.40 14.17 12.52
CA PRO A 155 7.26 13.97 11.35
C PRO A 155 6.71 12.91 10.37
N HIS A 156 5.49 12.39 10.58
CA HIS A 156 4.95 11.29 9.79
C HIS A 156 4.38 11.78 8.46
N GLN A 157 4.36 10.87 7.50
CA GLN A 157 3.85 11.12 6.16
C GLN A 157 3.00 9.95 5.70
N ALA A 158 1.94 10.24 4.95
CA ALA A 158 1.14 9.24 4.25
C ALA A 158 1.20 9.54 2.75
N ARG A 159 1.61 8.58 1.93
CA ARG A 159 1.72 8.72 0.48
C ARG A 159 1.11 7.51 -0.24
N GLY A 160 0.85 7.67 -1.53
CA GLY A 160 0.34 6.62 -2.40
C GLY A 160 0.30 7.09 -3.84
N VAL A 161 -0.34 6.27 -4.68
CA VAL A 161 -0.51 6.52 -6.11
C VAL A 161 -1.96 6.23 -6.49
N VAL A 162 -2.58 7.10 -7.29
CA VAL A 162 -3.81 6.79 -8.02
C VAL A 162 -3.41 6.38 -9.43
N PHE A 163 -3.82 5.21 -9.89
CA PHE A 163 -3.41 4.66 -11.20
C PHE A 163 -4.61 4.13 -11.98
N GLU A 164 -4.44 4.13 -13.31
CA GLU A 164 -5.43 3.56 -14.23
C GLU A 164 -5.27 2.05 -14.23
N ASP A 165 -6.28 1.35 -13.70
CA ASP A 165 -6.36 -0.11 -13.71
C ASP A 165 -7.11 -0.55 -14.96
N LEU A 166 -6.36 -0.88 -16.01
CA LEU A 166 -6.91 -1.11 -17.34
C LEU A 166 -7.60 -2.48 -17.43
N ASP A 167 -7.05 -3.49 -16.76
CA ASP A 167 -7.59 -4.86 -16.80
C ASP A 167 -8.48 -5.21 -15.60
N GLY A 168 -8.52 -4.35 -14.58
CA GLY A 168 -9.41 -4.43 -13.43
C GLY A 168 -8.92 -5.39 -12.34
N ASP A 169 -7.64 -5.77 -12.33
CA ASP A 169 -7.10 -6.77 -11.40
C ASP A 169 -6.70 -6.20 -10.02
N GLY A 170 -6.77 -4.88 -9.86
CA GLY A 170 -6.43 -4.16 -8.64
C GLY A 170 -4.93 -4.05 -8.36
N ARG A 171 -4.08 -4.24 -9.38
CA ARG A 171 -2.62 -4.09 -9.29
C ARG A 171 -2.18 -3.01 -10.26
N GLN A 172 -1.02 -2.45 -9.99
CA GLN A 172 -0.42 -1.45 -10.88
C GLN A 172 0.67 -2.12 -11.72
N ASP A 173 0.36 -2.41 -12.98
CA ASP A 173 1.25 -2.97 -13.96
C ASP A 173 1.82 -1.86 -14.87
N VAL A 174 2.86 -1.19 -14.38
CA VAL A 174 3.50 -0.05 -15.08
C VAL A 174 3.99 -0.44 -16.49
N PHE A 175 4.40 -1.70 -16.72
CA PHE A 175 4.83 -2.18 -18.03
C PHE A 175 3.68 -2.46 -19.01
N SER A 176 2.45 -2.49 -18.50
CA SER A 176 1.20 -2.66 -19.25
C SER A 176 0.44 -1.34 -19.42
N SER A 177 1.14 -0.20 -19.30
CA SER A 177 0.59 1.16 -19.42
C SER A 177 -0.42 1.60 -18.36
N GLU A 178 -0.42 0.96 -17.19
CA GLU A 178 -1.19 1.38 -16.01
C GLU A 178 -0.51 2.54 -15.27
N MET A 179 -0.55 3.68 -15.95
CA MET A 179 0.09 4.91 -15.51
C MET A 179 -0.71 5.54 -14.37
N GLY A 180 -0.05 6.43 -13.63
CA GLY A 180 -0.74 7.23 -12.64
C GLY A 180 -1.75 8.19 -13.26
N ILE A 181 -2.86 8.42 -12.56
CA ILE A 181 -3.91 9.35 -12.96
C ILE A 181 -3.67 10.69 -12.27
N GLU A 182 -3.48 11.75 -13.06
CA GLU A 182 -3.35 13.12 -12.56
C GLU A 182 -4.68 13.74 -12.16
N GLY A 183 -4.67 14.58 -11.12
CA GLY A 183 -5.79 15.47 -10.79
C GLY A 183 -6.90 14.82 -9.96
N TRP A 184 -6.70 13.58 -9.51
CA TRP A 184 -7.64 12.93 -8.62
C TRP A 184 -7.62 13.58 -7.24
N THR A 185 -8.77 13.96 -6.69
CA THR A 185 -8.84 14.51 -5.33
C THR A 185 -8.62 13.40 -4.30
N VAL A 186 -7.62 13.54 -3.43
CA VAL A 186 -7.35 12.61 -2.33
C VAL A 186 -7.58 13.33 -1.01
N ASN A 187 -8.38 12.73 -0.12
CA ASN A 187 -8.77 13.31 1.15
C ASN A 187 -8.17 12.55 2.32
N LEU A 188 -7.65 13.28 3.31
CA LEU A 188 -7.21 12.75 4.60
C LEU A 188 -8.28 13.02 5.66
N TYR A 189 -8.64 11.98 6.39
CA TYR A 189 -9.64 12.01 7.44
C TYR A 189 -9.03 11.79 8.81
N TRP A 190 -9.60 12.47 9.80
CA TRP A 190 -9.36 12.25 11.22
C TRP A 190 -10.67 12.42 11.98
N ASN A 191 -11.02 11.48 12.85
CA ASN A 191 -12.31 11.44 13.56
C ASN A 191 -13.54 11.59 12.63
N GLY A 192 -13.47 11.01 11.43
CA GLY A 192 -14.54 11.05 10.43
C GLY A 192 -14.70 12.38 9.68
N GLN A 193 -13.82 13.37 9.93
CA GLN A 193 -13.83 14.66 9.25
C GLN A 193 -12.65 14.76 8.26
N VAL A 194 -12.86 15.38 7.11
CA VAL A 194 -11.78 15.74 6.19
C VAL A 194 -10.95 16.85 6.82
N ILE A 195 -9.67 16.58 7.05
CA ILE A 195 -8.72 17.54 7.67
C ILE A 195 -7.71 18.10 6.67
N ALA A 196 -7.49 17.39 5.55
CA ALA A 196 -6.65 17.84 4.47
C ALA A 196 -7.11 17.20 3.15
N SER A 197 -6.80 17.86 2.04
CA SER A 197 -7.08 17.39 0.69
C SER A 197 -5.92 17.78 -0.23
N THR A 198 -5.61 16.92 -1.20
CA THR A 198 -4.61 17.15 -2.24
C THR A 198 -5.11 16.58 -3.56
N SER A 199 -4.45 16.92 -4.66
CA SER A 199 -4.63 16.24 -5.94
C SER A 199 -3.46 15.30 -6.22
N SER A 200 -3.71 14.19 -6.90
CA SER A 200 -2.64 13.36 -7.46
C SER A 200 -1.87 14.13 -8.54
N LEU A 201 -0.55 13.91 -8.59
CA LEU A 201 0.36 14.52 -9.55
C LEU A 201 0.31 13.78 -10.91
N SER A 202 1.08 14.24 -11.89
CA SER A 202 1.13 13.68 -13.25
C SER A 202 1.49 12.19 -13.31
N ASP A 203 2.17 11.68 -12.28
CA ASP A 203 2.52 10.26 -12.12
C ASP A 203 1.56 9.53 -11.17
N GLY A 204 0.42 10.13 -10.84
CA GLY A 204 -0.59 9.62 -9.91
C GLY A 204 -0.23 9.79 -8.44
N SER A 205 0.98 10.23 -8.11
CA SER A 205 1.45 10.27 -6.73
C SER A 205 0.77 11.36 -5.90
N PHE A 206 0.60 11.11 -4.60
CA PHE A 206 0.14 12.11 -3.64
C PHE A 206 0.83 11.93 -2.30
N ILE A 207 0.85 12.99 -1.49
CA ILE A 207 1.45 12.97 -0.16
C ILE A 207 0.76 13.89 0.84
N PHE A 208 0.59 13.41 2.06
CA PHE A 208 0.28 14.18 3.25
C PHE A 208 1.48 14.17 4.19
N GLN A 209 1.87 15.35 4.66
CA GLN A 209 3.02 15.53 5.54
C GLN A 209 2.59 16.10 6.90
N ASN A 210 3.53 16.19 7.83
CA ASN A 210 3.36 16.79 9.14
C ASN A 210 2.31 16.09 10.03
N LEU A 211 2.13 14.77 9.84
CA LEU A 211 1.16 13.98 10.58
C LEU A 211 1.75 13.55 11.92
N GLY A 212 0.98 13.67 13.01
CA GLY A 212 1.33 13.18 14.34
C GLY A 212 0.72 11.81 14.65
N ASN A 213 1.07 11.26 15.83
CA ASN A 213 0.61 9.95 16.28
C ASN A 213 -0.90 9.93 16.58
N THR A 214 -1.67 9.35 15.66
CA THR A 214 -3.11 9.08 15.79
C THR A 214 -3.52 8.13 14.65
N THR A 215 -4.83 7.87 14.54
CA THR A 215 -5.41 7.10 13.44
C THR A 215 -5.97 8.05 12.38
N TYR A 216 -5.59 7.83 11.13
CA TYR A 216 -6.09 8.56 9.97
C TYR A 216 -6.75 7.60 8.99
N SER A 217 -7.56 8.15 8.09
CA SER A 217 -7.98 7.44 6.88
C SER A 217 -7.68 8.26 5.63
N VAL A 218 -7.32 7.60 4.54
CA VAL A 218 -7.16 8.22 3.22
C VAL A 218 -8.22 7.65 2.29
N CYS A 219 -8.96 8.54 1.62
CA CYS A 219 -10.02 8.20 0.67
C CYS A 219 -9.84 8.98 -0.62
N LEU A 220 -10.31 8.41 -1.74
CA LEU A 220 -10.55 9.19 -2.93
C LEU A 220 -11.77 10.10 -2.79
N GLY A 221 -11.67 11.28 -3.39
CA GLY A 221 -12.73 12.26 -3.59
C GLY A 221 -13.13 12.29 -5.07
N ALA A 222 -13.33 13.49 -5.60
CA ALA A 222 -13.72 13.68 -6.99
C ALA A 222 -12.64 13.20 -7.99
N PRO A 223 -13.04 12.50 -9.08
CA PRO A 223 -12.13 12.15 -10.17
C PRO A 223 -11.70 13.40 -10.96
N PRO A 224 -10.72 13.27 -11.87
CA PRO A 224 -10.28 14.37 -12.71
C PRO A 224 -11.43 14.92 -13.56
N ALA A 225 -11.46 16.24 -13.74
CA ALA A 225 -12.53 16.91 -14.46
C ALA A 225 -12.56 16.49 -15.94
N GLY A 226 -13.76 16.20 -16.45
CA GLY A 226 -13.96 15.88 -17.87
C GLY A 226 -13.64 14.43 -18.26
N GLN A 227 -13.35 13.56 -17.30
CA GLN A 227 -13.21 12.12 -17.53
C GLN A 227 -14.52 11.37 -17.19
N GLY A 228 -14.65 10.15 -17.71
CA GLY A 228 -15.84 9.31 -17.54
C GLY A 228 -15.99 8.76 -16.11
N PRO A 229 -17.06 7.99 -15.84
CA PRO A 229 -17.21 7.34 -14.55
C PRO A 229 -16.10 6.31 -14.33
N TYR A 230 -15.65 6.15 -13.10
CA TYR A 230 -14.62 5.19 -12.72
C TYR A 230 -15.20 4.10 -11.83
N ASN A 231 -14.67 2.89 -11.98
CA ASN A 231 -14.85 1.81 -11.03
C ASN A 231 -13.57 1.65 -10.21
N GLN A 232 -13.66 1.84 -8.90
CA GLN A 232 -12.53 1.59 -8.02
C GLN A 232 -12.29 0.08 -7.88
N THR A 233 -11.09 -0.35 -8.25
CA THR A 233 -10.65 -1.75 -8.22
C THR A 233 -9.65 -2.00 -7.09
N LEU A 234 -9.00 -0.95 -6.58
CA LEU A 234 -8.15 -1.03 -5.39
C LEU A 234 -8.37 0.19 -4.47
N PRO A 235 -8.52 0.00 -3.14
CA PRO A 235 -8.59 -1.30 -2.45
C PRO A 235 -9.91 -2.04 -2.68
N VAL A 236 -9.85 -3.37 -2.84
CA VAL A 236 -11.04 -4.23 -2.69
C VAL A 236 -11.33 -4.41 -1.21
N GLY A 237 -12.39 -3.77 -0.69
CA GLY A 237 -12.79 -3.91 0.71
C GLY A 237 -11.76 -3.32 1.69
N GLY A 238 -11.31 -2.10 1.40
CA GLY A 238 -10.37 -1.34 2.22
C GLY A 238 -10.83 -1.07 3.66
N SER A 239 -9.89 -0.70 4.52
CA SER A 239 -10.13 -0.46 5.95
C SER A 239 -10.72 0.90 6.29
N GLY A 240 -10.88 1.79 5.29
CA GLY A 240 -11.46 3.12 5.43
C GLY A 240 -12.57 3.36 4.43
N CYS A 241 -13.29 4.47 4.60
CA CYS A 241 -14.18 5.02 3.57
C CYS A 241 -15.28 4.03 3.11
N SER A 242 -15.85 3.27 4.06
CA SER A 242 -16.82 2.21 3.77
C SER A 242 -16.31 1.10 2.82
N GLY A 243 -15.00 0.85 2.81
CA GLY A 243 -14.38 -0.13 1.91
C GLY A 243 -13.58 0.48 0.77
N ALA A 244 -13.69 1.79 0.54
CA ALA A 244 -13.09 2.50 -0.60
C ALA A 244 -11.73 3.17 -0.29
N GLY A 245 -11.13 2.87 0.86
CA GLY A 245 -9.84 3.47 1.21
C GLY A 245 -9.16 2.82 2.39
N TYR A 246 -8.21 3.54 2.97
CA TYR A 246 -7.26 2.97 3.94
C TYR A 246 -7.36 3.70 5.27
N THR A 247 -7.51 2.96 6.36
CA THR A 247 -7.32 3.45 7.73
C THR A 247 -5.99 2.92 8.27
N PHE A 248 -5.18 3.81 8.84
CA PHE A 248 -3.86 3.49 9.38
C PHE A 248 -3.54 4.34 10.62
N MET A 249 -2.60 3.85 11.44
CA MET A 249 -2.23 4.47 12.70
C MET A 249 -0.73 4.77 12.74
N PHE A 250 -0.39 5.97 13.20
CA PHE A 250 0.98 6.31 13.60
C PHE A 250 1.14 6.20 15.11
N ASN A 251 2.14 5.45 15.56
CA ASN A 251 2.42 5.19 16.97
C ASN A 251 3.92 5.12 17.32
N SER A 252 4.80 5.61 16.44
CA SER A 252 6.26 5.55 16.59
C SER A 252 6.92 6.90 16.32
N GLN A 253 8.24 7.00 16.39
CA GLN A 253 8.98 8.27 16.31
C GLN A 253 9.14 8.81 14.88
N PHE A 254 9.21 7.92 13.88
CA PHE A 254 9.17 8.28 12.47
C PHE A 254 8.55 7.13 11.67
N MET A 255 7.59 7.45 10.81
CA MET A 255 6.86 6.46 10.02
C MET A 255 6.44 7.11 8.71
N THR A 256 6.57 6.36 7.61
CA THR A 256 5.91 6.71 6.36
C THR A 256 4.96 5.61 5.98
N TRP A 257 3.68 5.94 5.89
CA TRP A 257 2.67 5.02 5.40
C TRP A 257 2.60 5.12 3.87
N SER A 258 2.85 4.02 3.17
CA SER A 258 2.99 4.01 1.69
C SER A 258 2.00 3.08 0.98
N VAL A 259 1.08 2.44 1.72
CA VAL A 259 0.17 1.42 1.19
C VAL A 259 -1.19 2.03 0.82
N ASN A 260 -1.19 3.28 0.33
CA ASN A 260 -2.42 4.00 -0.03
C ASN A 260 -2.61 4.07 -1.55
N ASN A 261 -2.47 2.95 -2.25
CA ASN A 261 -2.61 2.96 -3.70
C ASN A 261 -4.07 2.77 -4.10
N PHE A 262 -4.50 3.48 -5.14
CA PHE A 262 -5.86 3.39 -5.64
C PHE A 262 -5.85 3.04 -7.11
N GLY A 263 -6.52 1.95 -7.45
CA GLY A 263 -6.69 1.46 -8.81
C GLY A 263 -8.08 1.87 -9.29
N GLU A 264 -8.14 2.56 -10.41
CA GLU A 264 -9.36 3.13 -10.94
C GLU A 264 -9.50 2.74 -12.41
N GLN A 265 -10.55 1.98 -12.72
CA GLN A 265 -10.85 1.54 -14.07
C GLN A 265 -11.86 2.50 -14.70
N LEU A 266 -11.45 3.20 -15.77
CA LEU A 266 -12.36 4.06 -16.53
C LEU A 266 -13.47 3.22 -17.17
N GLN A 267 -14.72 3.53 -16.86
CA GLN A 267 -15.87 2.88 -17.48
C GLN A 267 -16.04 3.43 -18.89
N VAL A 268 -15.71 2.61 -19.88
CA VAL A 268 -15.94 2.93 -21.29
C VAL A 268 -17.44 2.74 -21.57
N PRO A 269 -18.14 3.75 -22.12
CA PRO A 269 -19.58 3.67 -22.41
C PRO A 269 -19.93 2.67 -23.52
#